data_AF-A2SWQ0-F1
#
_entry.id   AF-A2SWQ0-F1
#
_cell.length_a   1.000
_cell.length_b   1.000
_cell.length_c   1.000
_cell.angle_alpha   90.00
_cell.angle_beta   90.00
_cell.angle_gamma   90.00
#
_symmetry.space_group_name_H-M   'P 1'
#
loop_
_entity.id
_entity.type
_entity.pdbx_description
1 polymer ?
#
loop_
_entity_poly.entity_id
_entity_poly.type
_entity_poly.pdbx_seq_one_letter_code
_entity_poly.pdbx_strand_id
1 'polypeptide(L)'
;ATGGRYVPRAILMDLEPGTMDSVRAGPYGQLFRPDNFVFGQTGAGNNWAKGHYTEGAELIDSVLDVVRKEAESCDCLQGFQITHSLGGGTGSGMGTLLISKIREEYPDRIMCTYSVCPSPKVSDTVVEPYNATLSVHQLVENADEVMCLDNEALYDICFRTLKLTTPTYGDLNHLVCAAMSGITTSLRFPGQLNSDLRKLAVNLIPFPRLHFFMIGFAPLTSRGSQQYRALTVPELTQQQFDAKNMMCAADPRHGRYLTAACMFRGRMSTKEVDEQMLNVQNKNS
;
A
#
# COMPACT_ATOMS: atom_id res chain seq x y z
N ALA A 1 1.89 17.38 21.42
CA ALA A 1 1.70 16.13 22.19
C ALA A 1 1.62 16.46 23.67
N THR A 2 0.43 16.66 24.21
CA THR A 2 0.22 16.84 25.65
C THR A 2 0.07 15.45 26.29
N GLY A 3 0.99 15.06 27.18
CA GLY A 3 0.85 13.86 28.02
C GLY A 3 1.59 12.60 27.58
N GLY A 4 2.58 12.67 26.67
CA GLY A 4 3.48 11.54 26.36
C GLY A 4 2.83 10.32 25.67
N ARG A 5 1.54 10.39 25.34
CA ARG A 5 0.83 9.36 24.56
C ARG A 5 0.81 9.74 23.09
N TYR A 6 1.34 8.86 22.24
CA TYR A 6 1.30 9.00 20.80
C TYR A 6 0.20 8.09 20.24
N VAL A 7 -0.78 8.70 19.58
CA VAL A 7 -1.94 8.01 19.01
C VAL A 7 -1.79 8.00 17.48
N PRO A 8 -1.97 6.86 16.81
CA PRO A 8 -1.98 6.77 15.36
C PRO A 8 -3.10 7.63 14.77
N ARG A 9 -2.77 8.45 13.78
CA ARG A 9 -3.75 9.14 12.93
C ARG A 9 -4.26 8.17 11.86
N ALA A 10 -5.09 7.24 12.30
CA ALA A 10 -5.70 6.22 11.45
C ALA A 10 -7.21 6.26 11.64
N ILE A 11 -7.94 6.00 10.55
CA ILE A 11 -9.38 5.85 10.52
C ILE A 11 -9.64 4.43 10.05
N LEU A 12 -10.33 3.66 10.89
CA LEU A 12 -10.67 2.27 10.59
C LEU A 12 -12.13 2.25 10.20
N MET A 13 -12.40 1.85 8.97
CA MET A 13 -13.76 1.73 8.46
C MET A 13 -14.02 0.34 7.88
N ASP A 14 -15.19 -0.19 8.16
CA ASP A 14 -15.70 -1.41 7.54
C ASP A 14 -17.23 -1.41 7.61
N LEU A 15 -17.89 -2.15 6.72
CA LEU A 15 -19.33 -2.32 6.74
C LEU A 15 -19.77 -3.43 7.71
N GLU A 16 -18.82 -4.23 8.19
CA GLU A 16 -19.04 -5.29 9.17
C GLU A 16 -18.37 -4.98 10.52
N PRO A 17 -19.01 -5.28 11.66
CA PRO A 17 -18.43 -5.02 12.97
C PRO A 17 -17.31 -6.00 13.36
N GLY A 18 -17.28 -7.21 12.79
CA GLY A 18 -16.39 -8.30 13.24
C GLY A 18 -14.90 -8.04 13.04
N THR A 19 -14.55 -7.23 12.03
CA THR A 19 -13.15 -6.85 11.79
C THR A 19 -12.64 -5.90 12.87
N MET A 20 -13.50 -5.02 13.39
CA MET A 20 -13.15 -4.07 14.45
C MET A 20 -12.84 -4.78 15.78
N ASP A 21 -13.62 -5.80 16.11
CA ASP A 21 -13.37 -6.62 17.31
C ASP A 21 -12.02 -7.35 17.22
N SER A 22 -11.69 -7.85 16.03
CA SER A 22 -10.40 -8.49 15.75
C SER A 22 -9.23 -7.50 15.91
N VAL A 23 -9.38 -6.25 15.47
CA VAL A 23 -8.36 -5.20 15.66
C VAL A 23 -8.22 -4.83 17.13
N ARG A 24 -9.34 -4.68 17.85
CA ARG A 24 -9.34 -4.33 19.29
C ARG A 24 -8.73 -5.43 20.15
N ALA A 25 -8.96 -6.69 19.80
CA ALA A 25 -8.35 -7.85 20.46
C ALA A 25 -6.86 -8.04 20.09
N GLY A 26 -6.39 -7.38 19.02
CA GLY A 26 -5.01 -7.45 18.58
C GLY A 26 -4.02 -6.79 19.55
N PRO A 27 -2.71 -7.06 19.40
CA PRO A 27 -1.67 -6.61 20.34
C PRO A 27 -1.56 -5.09 20.45
N TYR A 28 -2.00 -4.35 19.43
CA TYR A 28 -1.96 -2.88 19.37
C TYR A 28 -3.35 -2.24 19.34
N GLY A 29 -4.42 -2.98 19.63
CA GLY A 29 -5.80 -2.49 19.54
C GLY A 29 -6.09 -1.26 20.42
N GLN A 30 -5.46 -1.19 21.60
CA GLN A 30 -5.62 -0.07 22.55
C GLN A 30 -4.91 1.22 22.13
N LEU A 31 -4.09 1.17 21.07
CA LEU A 31 -3.34 2.32 20.59
C LEU A 31 -4.22 3.27 19.79
N PHE A 32 -5.23 2.75 19.10
CA PHE A 32 -6.13 3.51 18.24
C PHE A 32 -7.19 4.27 19.06
N ARG A 33 -7.54 5.47 18.58
CA ARG A 33 -8.63 6.25 19.18
C ARG A 33 -9.97 5.55 18.92
N PRO A 34 -10.78 5.26 19.95
CA PRO A 34 -12.10 4.63 19.77
C PRO A 34 -13.04 5.39 18.84
N ASP A 35 -12.99 6.73 18.85
CA ASP A 35 -13.79 7.59 17.96
C ASP A 35 -13.46 7.41 16.48
N ASN A 36 -12.28 6.84 16.14
CA ASN A 36 -11.85 6.68 14.76
C ASN A 36 -12.26 5.31 14.16
N PHE A 37 -13.04 4.52 14.91
CA PHE A 37 -13.65 3.28 14.43
C PHE A 37 -15.06 3.59 13.93
N VAL A 38 -15.25 3.52 12.62
CA VAL A 38 -16.55 3.72 11.97
C VAL A 38 -16.96 2.40 11.34
N PHE A 39 -18.07 1.81 11.78
CA PHE A 39 -18.48 0.52 11.26
C PHE A 39 -19.98 0.43 10.99
N GLY A 40 -20.33 -0.30 9.94
CA GLY A 40 -21.70 -0.64 9.59
C GLY A 40 -22.22 -1.85 10.36
N GLN A 41 -23.49 -2.18 10.12
CA GLN A 41 -24.11 -3.42 10.62
C GLN A 41 -24.20 -4.50 9.54
N THR A 42 -24.12 -4.11 8.26
CA THR A 42 -24.40 -4.98 7.12
C THR A 42 -23.22 -4.94 6.14
N GLY A 43 -22.59 -6.08 5.90
CA GLY A 43 -21.49 -6.19 4.95
C GLY A 43 -21.93 -6.03 3.49
N ALA A 44 -21.01 -5.58 2.64
CA ALA A 44 -21.25 -5.46 1.20
C ALA A 44 -21.38 -6.82 0.49
N GLY A 45 -20.96 -7.94 1.11
CA GLY A 45 -21.09 -9.29 0.56
C GLY A 45 -20.41 -9.46 -0.81
N ASN A 46 -19.18 -8.98 -0.95
CA ASN A 46 -18.40 -9.00 -2.20
C ASN A 46 -19.07 -8.30 -3.40
N ASN A 47 -20.01 -7.37 -3.16
CA ASN A 47 -20.64 -6.58 -4.21
C ASN A 47 -20.16 -5.12 -4.17
N TRP A 48 -19.41 -4.71 -5.20
CA TRP A 48 -18.95 -3.33 -5.35
C TRP A 48 -20.08 -2.30 -5.34
N ALA A 49 -21.20 -2.58 -6.02
CA ALA A 49 -22.32 -1.64 -6.11
C ALA A 49 -22.99 -1.38 -4.75
N LYS A 50 -23.06 -2.39 -3.88
CA LYS A 50 -23.55 -2.19 -2.50
C LYS A 50 -22.60 -1.30 -1.70
N GLY A 51 -21.30 -1.54 -1.82
CA GLY A 51 -20.28 -0.72 -1.17
C GLY A 51 -20.24 0.72 -1.69
N HIS A 52 -20.54 0.95 -2.97
CA HIS A 52 -20.42 2.27 -3.58
C HIS A 52 -21.71 3.10 -3.56
N TYR A 53 -22.88 2.46 -3.74
CA TYR A 53 -24.14 3.19 -3.93
C TYR A 53 -25.16 3.02 -2.80
N THR A 54 -25.08 1.96 -1.98
CA THR A 54 -26.09 1.70 -0.93
C THR A 54 -25.47 1.80 0.47
N GLU A 55 -24.95 0.69 1.00
CA GLU A 55 -24.51 0.59 2.40
C GLU A 55 -23.32 1.52 2.68
N GLY A 56 -22.37 1.59 1.74
CA GLY A 56 -21.21 2.49 1.91
C GLY A 56 -21.57 3.95 1.77
N ALA A 57 -22.60 4.29 1.00
CA ALA A 57 -23.08 5.67 0.87
C ALA A 57 -23.79 6.15 2.14
N GLU A 58 -24.44 5.26 2.90
CA GLU A 58 -25.02 5.60 4.21
C GLU A 58 -23.93 5.84 5.27
N LEU A 59 -22.83 5.10 5.22
CA LEU A 59 -21.76 5.20 6.22
C LEU A 59 -20.73 6.30 5.90
N ILE A 60 -20.61 6.73 4.64
CA ILE A 60 -19.52 7.61 4.19
C ILE A 60 -19.49 8.96 4.90
N ASP A 61 -20.64 9.56 5.19
CA ASP A 61 -20.74 10.86 5.83
C ASP A 61 -20.12 10.82 7.24
N SER A 62 -20.37 9.73 7.97
CA SER A 62 -19.76 9.50 9.29
C SER A 62 -18.24 9.35 9.21
N VAL A 63 -17.73 8.70 8.15
CA VAL A 63 -16.29 8.59 7.92
C VAL A 63 -15.68 9.95 7.58
N LEU A 64 -16.33 10.73 6.71
CA LEU A 64 -15.86 12.05 6.29
C LEU A 64 -15.79 13.03 7.46
N ASP A 65 -16.73 12.97 8.41
CA ASP A 65 -16.66 13.79 9.63
C ASP A 65 -15.43 13.47 10.48
N VAL A 66 -15.08 12.19 10.62
CA VAL A 66 -13.84 11.78 11.31
C VAL A 66 -12.60 12.23 10.52
N VAL A 67 -12.62 12.11 9.19
CA VAL A 67 -11.55 12.59 8.31
C VAL A 67 -11.32 14.09 8.50
N ARG A 68 -12.39 14.90 8.51
CA ARG A 68 -12.33 16.36 8.74
C ARG A 68 -11.75 16.68 10.11
N LYS A 69 -12.23 16.00 11.17
CA LYS A 69 -11.70 16.19 12.53
C LYS A 69 -10.20 15.90 12.64
N GLU A 70 -9.72 14.84 11.99
CA GLU A 70 -8.29 14.52 11.96
C GLU A 70 -7.49 15.48 11.07
N ALA A 71 -8.05 15.91 9.94
CA ALA A 71 -7.43 16.89 9.04
C ALA A 71 -7.26 18.27 9.71
N GLU A 72 -8.27 18.77 10.42
CA GLU A 72 -8.21 20.03 11.17
C GLU A 72 -7.21 19.98 12.33
N SER A 73 -6.97 18.79 12.88
CA SER A 73 -5.98 18.59 13.95
C SER A 73 -4.53 18.53 13.47
N CYS A 74 -4.30 18.75 12.17
CA CYS A 74 -2.98 18.77 11.55
C CYS A 74 -2.59 20.20 11.18
N ASP A 75 -1.37 20.62 11.53
CA ASP A 75 -0.86 21.96 11.15
C ASP A 75 -0.70 22.08 9.62
N CYS A 76 -0.23 21.01 8.97
CA CYS A 76 -0.10 20.94 7.51
C CYS A 76 -0.28 19.49 7.03
N LEU A 77 -1.46 19.19 6.49
CA LEU A 77 -1.77 17.88 5.92
C LEU A 77 -1.08 17.69 4.56
N GLN A 78 -0.26 16.64 4.41
CA GLN A 78 0.40 16.35 3.13
C GLN A 78 -0.52 15.62 2.14
N GLY A 79 -1.30 14.66 2.63
CA GLY A 79 -2.09 13.77 1.81
C GLY A 79 -2.75 12.67 2.63
N PHE A 80 -3.42 11.77 1.93
CA PHE A 80 -4.13 10.62 2.50
C PHE A 80 -3.49 9.32 2.02
N GLN A 81 -3.44 8.33 2.91
CA GLN A 81 -3.01 6.96 2.60
C GLN A 81 -4.19 6.02 2.82
N ILE A 82 -4.62 5.33 1.77
CA ILE A 82 -5.77 4.43 1.81
C ILE A 82 -5.29 3.01 1.52
N THR A 83 -5.49 2.10 2.46
CA THR A 83 -5.19 0.67 2.27
C THR A 83 -6.49 -0.08 2.06
N HIS A 84 -6.66 -0.70 0.90
CA HIS A 84 -7.91 -1.36 0.54
C HIS A 84 -7.69 -2.53 -0.43
N SER A 85 -8.64 -3.45 -0.49
CA SER A 85 -8.65 -4.53 -1.47
C SER A 85 -9.57 -4.21 -2.64
N LEU A 86 -9.17 -4.58 -3.85
CA LEU A 86 -9.96 -4.38 -5.06
C LEU A 86 -10.96 -5.54 -5.30
N GLY A 87 -10.71 -6.70 -4.71
CA GLY A 87 -11.55 -7.90 -4.87
C GLY A 87 -12.82 -7.92 -4.02
N GLY A 88 -12.81 -7.27 -2.83
CA GLY A 88 -13.94 -7.27 -1.91
C GLY A 88 -15.11 -6.39 -2.36
N GLY A 89 -16.14 -6.22 -1.53
CA GLY A 89 -17.23 -5.26 -1.76
C GLY A 89 -17.02 -3.92 -1.03
N THR A 90 -16.61 -3.99 0.24
CA THR A 90 -16.37 -2.81 1.08
C THR A 90 -15.10 -2.05 0.66
N GLY A 91 -13.95 -2.74 0.66
CA GLY A 91 -12.67 -2.11 0.30
C GLY A 91 -12.65 -1.52 -1.11
N SER A 92 -13.34 -2.17 -2.04
CA SER A 92 -13.41 -1.76 -3.44
C SER A 92 -14.44 -0.64 -3.62
N GLY A 93 -15.71 -0.89 -3.30
CA GLY A 93 -16.83 0.03 -3.50
C GLY A 93 -16.78 1.24 -2.57
N MET A 94 -16.79 1.01 -1.26
CA MET A 94 -16.76 2.09 -0.27
C MET A 94 -15.41 2.81 -0.28
N GLY A 95 -14.30 2.08 -0.48
CA GLY A 95 -12.97 2.69 -0.58
C GLY A 95 -12.85 3.65 -1.77
N THR A 96 -13.38 3.28 -2.95
CA THR A 96 -13.38 4.18 -4.12
C THR A 96 -14.34 5.36 -3.97
N LEU A 97 -15.49 5.17 -3.30
CA LEU A 97 -16.38 6.27 -2.95
C LEU A 97 -15.67 7.28 -2.03
N LEU A 98 -14.97 6.80 -1.01
CA LEU A 98 -14.20 7.65 -0.09
C LEU A 98 -13.11 8.44 -0.84
N ILE A 99 -12.38 7.80 -1.74
CA ILE A 99 -11.34 8.46 -2.54
C ILE A 99 -11.94 9.62 -3.35
N SER A 100 -13.06 9.40 -4.02
CA SER A 100 -13.75 10.44 -4.79
C SER A 100 -14.19 11.61 -3.91
N LYS A 101 -14.82 11.33 -2.76
CA LYS A 101 -15.27 12.36 -1.81
C LYS A 101 -14.13 13.17 -1.19
N ILE A 102 -13.03 12.50 -0.82
CA ILE A 102 -11.84 13.20 -0.33
C ILE A 102 -11.22 14.05 -1.43
N ARG A 103 -11.23 13.60 -2.69
CA ARG A 103 -10.71 14.38 -3.82
C ARG A 103 -11.55 15.64 -4.09
N GLU A 104 -12.87 15.55 -3.91
CA GLU A 104 -13.79 16.70 -3.98
C GLU A 104 -13.50 17.73 -2.87
N GLU A 105 -13.29 17.29 -1.61
CA GLU A 105 -13.04 18.20 -0.48
C GLU A 105 -11.61 18.72 -0.39
N TYR A 106 -10.64 17.91 -0.79
CA TYR A 106 -9.20 18.17 -0.64
C TYR A 106 -8.45 18.00 -1.98
N PRO A 107 -8.77 18.81 -3.01
CA PRO A 107 -8.22 18.63 -4.37
C PRO A 107 -6.70 18.80 -4.44
N ASP A 108 -6.11 19.64 -3.59
CA ASP A 108 -4.67 19.93 -3.61
C ASP A 108 -3.83 18.89 -2.84
N ARG A 109 -4.44 17.92 -2.17
CA ARG A 109 -3.76 16.94 -1.32
C ARG A 109 -3.46 15.67 -2.10
N ILE A 110 -2.29 15.07 -1.84
CA ILE A 110 -1.88 13.83 -2.51
C ILE A 110 -2.72 12.67 -2.00
N MET A 111 -3.25 11.88 -2.93
CA MET A 111 -3.98 10.64 -2.65
C MET A 111 -3.12 9.43 -3.02
N CYS A 112 -2.63 8.70 -2.01
CA CYS A 112 -1.85 7.48 -2.19
C CYS A 112 -2.67 6.26 -1.75
N THR A 113 -2.83 5.28 -2.62
CA THR A 113 -3.58 4.06 -2.33
C THR A 113 -2.67 2.84 -2.35
N TYR A 114 -2.80 1.97 -1.35
CA TYR A 114 -2.24 0.63 -1.32
C TYR A 114 -3.35 -0.34 -1.68
N SER A 115 -3.37 -0.74 -2.95
CA SER A 115 -4.47 -1.48 -3.55
C SER A 115 -4.07 -2.93 -3.76
N VAL A 116 -4.72 -3.84 -3.03
CA VAL A 116 -4.50 -5.27 -3.18
C VAL A 116 -5.35 -5.81 -4.34
N CYS A 117 -4.67 -6.19 -5.41
CA CYS A 117 -5.24 -6.83 -6.58
C CYS A 117 -5.64 -8.28 -6.26
N PRO A 118 -6.81 -8.72 -6.76
CA PRO A 118 -7.24 -10.10 -6.60
C PRO A 118 -6.35 -11.07 -7.39
N SER A 119 -6.27 -12.32 -6.93
CA SER A 119 -5.65 -13.42 -7.67
C SER A 119 -6.49 -14.69 -7.56
N PRO A 120 -6.69 -15.40 -8.69
CA PRO A 120 -7.45 -16.66 -8.71
C PRO A 120 -6.78 -17.80 -7.94
N LYS A 121 -5.50 -17.67 -7.55
CA LYS A 121 -4.79 -18.69 -6.75
C LYS A 121 -5.05 -18.55 -5.26
N VAL A 122 -5.47 -17.38 -4.79
CA VAL A 122 -5.55 -17.04 -3.37
C VAL A 122 -7.00 -16.85 -2.91
N SER A 123 -7.91 -16.50 -3.82
CA SER A 123 -9.33 -16.31 -3.53
C SER A 123 -10.23 -17.06 -4.50
N ASP A 124 -11.27 -17.71 -3.95
CA ASP A 124 -12.28 -18.46 -4.71
C ASP A 124 -13.47 -17.57 -5.14
N THR A 125 -13.41 -16.25 -4.91
CA THR A 125 -14.52 -15.35 -5.17
C THR A 125 -14.63 -15.02 -6.67
N VAL A 126 -15.67 -15.55 -7.32
CA VAL A 126 -15.88 -15.41 -8.77
C VAL A 126 -16.16 -13.98 -9.24
N VAL A 127 -16.57 -13.08 -8.34
CA VAL A 127 -16.94 -11.68 -8.67
C VAL A 127 -15.79 -10.68 -8.52
N GLU A 128 -14.61 -11.11 -8.09
CA GLU A 128 -13.45 -10.23 -7.92
C GLU A 128 -13.04 -9.47 -9.20
N PRO A 129 -13.06 -10.07 -10.41
CA PRO A 129 -12.74 -9.33 -11.63
C PRO A 129 -13.69 -8.17 -11.90
N TYR A 130 -14.98 -8.32 -11.56
CA TYR A 130 -15.96 -7.24 -11.68
C TYR A 130 -15.64 -6.10 -10.72
N ASN A 131 -15.41 -6.42 -9.44
CA ASN A 131 -15.10 -5.43 -8.41
C ASN A 131 -13.81 -4.69 -8.71
N ALA A 132 -12.77 -5.41 -9.17
CA ALA A 132 -11.49 -4.82 -9.54
C ALA A 132 -11.61 -3.90 -10.74
N THR A 133 -12.34 -4.30 -11.79
CA THR A 133 -12.54 -3.47 -12.99
C THR A 133 -13.25 -2.17 -12.66
N LEU A 134 -14.33 -2.24 -11.88
CA LEU A 134 -15.09 -1.06 -11.46
C LEU A 134 -14.25 -0.14 -10.56
N SER A 135 -13.44 -0.72 -9.69
CA SER A 135 -12.59 0.05 -8.78
C SER A 135 -11.41 0.72 -9.47
N VAL A 136 -10.74 0.01 -10.39
CA VAL A 136 -9.64 0.57 -11.17
C VAL A 136 -10.11 1.76 -11.99
N HIS A 137 -11.32 1.70 -12.56
CA HIS A 137 -11.89 2.85 -13.27
C HIS A 137 -11.92 4.12 -12.40
N GLN A 138 -12.35 4.00 -11.13
CA GLN A 138 -12.36 5.11 -10.18
C GLN A 138 -10.96 5.54 -9.72
N LEU A 139 -10.04 4.59 -9.55
CA LEU A 139 -8.66 4.88 -9.15
C LEU A 139 -7.86 5.61 -10.25
N VAL A 140 -8.14 5.34 -11.52
CA VAL A 140 -7.48 6.01 -12.66
C VAL A 140 -7.74 7.52 -12.64
N GLU A 141 -8.89 7.95 -12.15
CA GLU A 141 -9.29 9.37 -12.19
C GLU A 141 -9.03 10.09 -10.86
N ASN A 142 -9.20 9.41 -9.73
CA ASN A 142 -9.24 10.06 -8.42
C ASN A 142 -7.99 9.84 -7.54
N ALA A 143 -7.17 8.82 -7.82
CA ALA A 143 -5.93 8.59 -7.06
C ALA A 143 -4.74 9.26 -7.76
N ASP A 144 -3.81 9.81 -6.98
CA ASP A 144 -2.56 10.37 -7.53
C ASP A 144 -1.47 9.29 -7.61
N GLU A 145 -1.41 8.36 -6.64
CA GLU A 145 -0.43 7.27 -6.62
C GLU A 145 -1.12 5.95 -6.24
N VAL A 146 -1.01 4.92 -7.07
CA VAL A 146 -1.57 3.59 -6.78
C VAL A 146 -0.45 2.58 -6.65
N MET A 147 -0.24 2.13 -5.42
CA MET A 147 0.70 1.08 -5.05
C MET A 147 0.03 -0.28 -5.23
N CYS A 148 0.32 -0.95 -6.35
CA CYS A 148 -0.28 -2.24 -6.68
C CYS A 148 0.39 -3.37 -5.90
N LEU A 149 -0.42 -4.11 -5.16
CA LEU A 149 -0.01 -5.30 -4.41
C LEU A 149 -0.77 -6.50 -4.93
N ASP A 150 -0.10 -7.58 -5.27
CA ASP A 150 -0.73 -8.78 -5.80
C ASP A 150 -0.54 -9.94 -4.83
N ASN A 151 -1.66 -10.53 -4.40
CA ASN A 151 -1.65 -11.68 -3.52
C ASN A 151 -0.92 -12.89 -4.13
N GLU A 152 -0.95 -13.04 -5.46
CA GLU A 152 -0.22 -14.11 -6.15
C GLU A 152 1.29 -13.97 -5.98
N ALA A 153 1.79 -12.76 -6.26
CA ALA A 153 3.22 -12.47 -6.17
C ALA A 153 3.71 -12.56 -4.73
N LEU A 154 2.92 -12.05 -3.77
CA LEU A 154 3.22 -12.18 -2.34
C LEU A 154 3.26 -13.65 -1.90
N TYR A 155 2.31 -14.46 -2.36
CA TYR A 155 2.29 -15.90 -2.07
C TYR A 155 3.52 -16.61 -2.66
N ASP A 156 3.85 -16.34 -3.93
CA ASP A 156 5.02 -16.91 -4.60
C ASP A 156 6.33 -16.51 -3.90
N ILE A 157 6.46 -15.26 -3.42
CA ILE A 157 7.60 -14.81 -2.62
C ILE A 157 7.70 -15.59 -1.31
N CYS A 158 6.60 -15.72 -0.56
CA CYS A 158 6.57 -16.46 0.70
C CYS A 158 6.95 -17.94 0.50
N PHE A 159 6.38 -18.57 -0.52
CA PHE A 159 6.59 -19.99 -0.78
C PHE A 159 7.99 -20.26 -1.35
N ARG A 160 8.39 -19.56 -2.41
CA ARG A 160 9.63 -19.84 -3.15
C ARG A 160 10.86 -19.22 -2.52
N THR A 161 10.77 -17.96 -2.08
CA THR A 161 11.91 -17.18 -1.59
C THR A 161 12.10 -17.35 -0.07
N LEU A 162 11.03 -17.24 0.71
CA LEU A 162 11.11 -17.39 2.18
C LEU A 162 11.07 -18.86 2.64
N LYS A 163 10.73 -19.80 1.75
CA LYS A 163 10.62 -21.24 2.01
C LYS A 163 9.56 -21.60 3.05
N LEU A 164 8.45 -20.86 3.07
CA LEU A 164 7.30 -21.18 3.90
C LEU A 164 6.41 -22.19 3.17
N THR A 165 6.20 -23.37 3.76
CA THR A 165 5.42 -24.46 3.14
C THR A 165 3.93 -24.14 3.06
N THR A 166 3.41 -23.37 4.02
CA THR A 166 1.99 -22.97 4.10
C THR A 166 1.91 -21.49 4.46
N PRO A 167 2.06 -20.57 3.48
CA PRO A 167 1.94 -19.14 3.71
C PRO A 167 0.54 -18.77 4.23
N THR A 168 0.47 -18.00 5.30
CA THR A 168 -0.78 -17.47 5.86
C THR A 168 -0.96 -15.99 5.50
N TYR A 169 -2.18 -15.44 5.61
CA TYR A 169 -2.39 -14.00 5.45
C TYR A 169 -1.52 -13.15 6.38
N GLY A 170 -1.14 -13.66 7.56
CA GLY A 170 -0.19 -12.98 8.44
C GLY A 170 1.19 -12.79 7.80
N ASP A 171 1.67 -13.79 7.06
CA ASP A 171 2.97 -13.73 6.37
C ASP A 171 2.93 -12.74 5.19
N LEU A 172 1.84 -12.77 4.41
CA LEU A 172 1.61 -11.84 3.31
C LEU A 172 1.54 -10.39 3.84
N ASN A 173 0.77 -10.17 4.90
CA ASN A 173 0.62 -8.86 5.52
C ASN A 173 1.95 -8.36 6.10
N HIS A 174 2.81 -9.24 6.61
CA HIS A 174 4.14 -8.84 7.06
C HIS A 174 5.01 -8.28 5.92
N LEU A 175 4.95 -8.88 4.72
CA LEU A 175 5.64 -8.36 3.54
C LEU A 175 5.08 -7.01 3.08
N VAL A 176 3.75 -6.89 3.02
CA VAL A 176 3.08 -5.63 2.66
C VAL A 176 3.47 -4.52 3.64
N CYS A 177 3.41 -4.78 4.94
CA CYS A 177 3.84 -3.84 5.98
C CYS A 177 5.32 -3.41 5.83
N ALA A 178 6.21 -4.34 5.44
CA ALA A 178 7.61 -4.02 5.21
C ALA A 178 7.80 -3.06 4.01
N ALA A 179 7.07 -3.31 2.92
CA ALA A 179 7.06 -2.44 1.74
C ALA A 179 6.46 -1.05 2.04
N MET A 180 5.30 -1.00 2.69
CA MET A 180 4.66 0.26 3.12
C MET A 180 5.57 1.06 4.05
N SER A 181 6.25 0.39 4.99
CA SER A 181 7.24 1.01 5.87
C SER A 181 8.42 1.57 5.07
N GLY A 182 8.89 0.85 4.04
CA GLY A 182 9.94 1.31 3.12
C GLY A 182 9.57 2.60 2.40
N ILE A 183 8.41 2.64 1.74
CA ILE A 183 7.92 3.80 0.98
C ILE A 183 7.74 5.02 1.89
N THR A 184 7.18 4.82 3.09
CA THR A 184 6.95 5.91 4.05
C THR A 184 8.15 6.27 4.92
N THR A 185 9.34 5.69 4.68
CA THR A 185 10.52 5.93 5.53
C THR A 185 10.97 7.39 5.46
N SER A 186 10.99 7.99 4.27
CA SER A 186 11.40 9.39 4.06
C SER A 186 10.46 10.41 4.70
N LEU A 187 9.21 10.02 4.98
CA LEU A 187 8.25 10.86 5.70
C LEU A 187 8.45 10.82 7.21
N ARG A 188 8.96 9.69 7.73
CA ARG A 188 9.04 9.42 9.17
C ARG A 188 10.41 9.70 9.76
N PHE A 189 11.46 9.61 8.96
CA PHE A 189 12.84 9.77 9.42
C PHE A 189 13.60 10.79 8.56
N PRO A 190 14.50 11.58 9.18
CA PRO A 190 15.40 12.43 8.42
C PRO A 190 16.41 11.56 7.67
N GLY A 191 16.45 11.67 6.35
CA GLY A 191 17.43 11.07 5.46
C GLY A 191 18.32 12.13 4.79
N GLN A 192 19.41 11.66 4.17
CA GLN A 192 20.30 12.50 3.35
C GLN A 192 19.62 12.93 2.05
N LEU A 193 18.76 12.06 1.49
CA LEU A 193 17.92 12.34 0.33
C LEU A 193 16.46 12.12 0.73
N ASN A 194 15.73 13.20 1.00
CA ASN A 194 14.33 13.12 1.43
C ASN A 194 13.39 13.36 0.24
N SER A 195 12.53 12.37 -0.01
CA SER A 195 11.40 12.46 -0.93
C SER A 195 10.12 12.53 -0.12
N ASP A 196 9.38 13.63 -0.25
CA ASP A 196 7.99 13.71 0.20
C ASP A 196 7.08 12.98 -0.81
N LEU A 197 5.82 12.72 -0.44
CA LEU A 197 4.86 12.06 -1.35
C LEU A 197 4.69 12.83 -2.65
N ARG A 198 4.66 14.17 -2.59
CA ARG A 198 4.50 15.00 -3.79
C ARG A 198 5.69 14.88 -4.75
N LYS A 199 6.91 14.83 -4.25
CA LYS A 199 8.14 14.64 -5.02
C LYS A 199 8.19 13.24 -5.61
N LEU A 200 7.70 12.24 -4.88
CA LEU A 200 7.59 10.88 -5.40
C LEU A 200 6.62 10.85 -6.59
N ALA A 201 5.44 11.44 -6.46
CA ALA A 201 4.49 11.62 -7.57
C ALA A 201 5.12 12.34 -8.76
N VAL A 202 5.72 13.52 -8.55
CA VAL A 202 6.29 14.33 -9.63
C VAL A 202 7.44 13.62 -10.36
N ASN A 203 8.26 12.84 -9.65
CA ASN A 203 9.38 12.14 -10.26
C ASN A 203 8.96 10.84 -10.97
N LEU A 204 7.93 10.16 -10.47
CA LEU A 204 7.55 8.84 -10.97
C LEU A 204 6.40 8.85 -11.98
N ILE A 205 5.58 9.90 -12.01
CA ILE A 205 4.37 9.95 -12.85
C ILE A 205 4.61 10.87 -14.04
N PRO A 206 5.01 10.33 -15.21
CA PRO A 206 5.20 11.13 -16.42
C PRO A 206 3.87 11.59 -17.03
N PHE A 207 2.80 10.79 -16.85
CA PHE A 207 1.47 11.07 -17.39
C PHE A 207 0.41 10.81 -16.32
N PRO A 208 -0.61 11.67 -16.17
CA PRO A 208 -1.57 11.59 -15.06
C PRO A 208 -2.33 10.26 -14.91
N ARG A 209 -2.48 9.49 -15.99
CA ARG A 209 -3.17 8.17 -15.95
C ARG A 209 -2.24 6.98 -15.75
N LEU A 210 -0.92 7.21 -15.78
CA LEU A 210 0.12 6.19 -15.64
C LEU A 210 0.78 6.29 -14.24
N HIS A 211 -0.04 6.16 -13.21
CA HIS A 211 0.32 6.31 -11.80
C HIS A 211 0.21 5.01 -10.99
N PHE A 212 0.16 3.87 -11.67
CA PHE A 212 0.17 2.55 -11.06
C PHE A 212 1.61 2.06 -10.91
N PHE A 213 2.03 1.84 -9.67
CA PHE A 213 3.39 1.43 -9.34
C PHE A 213 3.47 -0.06 -9.03
N MET A 214 4.48 -0.69 -9.62
CA MET A 214 4.95 -2.01 -9.21
C MET A 214 5.95 -1.84 -8.07
N ILE A 215 5.63 -2.41 -6.91
CA ILE A 215 6.53 -2.35 -5.74
C ILE A 215 7.38 -3.62 -5.69
N GLY A 216 8.64 -3.46 -5.27
CA GLY A 216 9.52 -4.55 -4.88
C GLY A 216 10.14 -4.28 -3.52
N PHE A 217 10.51 -5.35 -2.81
CA PHE A 217 11.21 -5.24 -1.53
C PHE A 217 12.46 -6.12 -1.52
N ALA A 218 13.55 -5.56 -1.00
CA ALA A 218 14.77 -6.28 -0.68
C ALA A 218 15.31 -5.78 0.66
N PRO A 219 15.92 -6.66 1.48
CA PRO A 219 16.21 -8.06 1.20
C PRO A 219 15.06 -9.02 1.54
N LEU A 220 14.82 -9.99 0.66
CA LEU A 220 13.98 -11.16 0.95
C LEU A 220 14.88 -12.36 1.24
N THR A 221 15.01 -12.69 2.53
CA THR A 221 15.84 -13.81 3.01
C THR A 221 15.02 -14.69 3.95
N SER A 222 15.07 -16.01 3.75
CA SER A 222 14.52 -16.97 4.71
C SER A 222 15.24 -16.87 6.05
N ARG A 223 14.52 -17.17 7.15
CA ARG A 223 15.06 -17.13 8.53
C ARG A 223 16.33 -17.99 8.70
N GLY A 224 16.42 -19.11 7.99
CA GLY A 224 17.60 -20.00 8.02
C GLY A 224 18.79 -19.51 7.20
N SER A 225 18.59 -18.66 6.20
CA SER A 225 19.64 -18.18 5.30
C SER A 225 20.19 -16.80 5.67
N GLN A 226 19.55 -16.11 6.63
CA GLN A 226 19.89 -14.75 7.01
C GLN A 226 21.33 -14.60 7.55
N GLN A 227 21.86 -15.62 8.23
CA GLN A 227 23.22 -15.60 8.79
C GLN A 227 24.32 -15.80 7.75
N TYR A 228 23.99 -16.34 6.58
CA TYR A 228 24.97 -16.74 5.56
C TYR A 228 25.08 -15.76 4.39
N ARG A 229 24.25 -14.72 4.35
CA ARG A 229 24.19 -13.78 3.22
C ARG A 229 24.73 -12.41 3.62
N ALA A 230 25.77 -11.96 2.93
CA ALA A 230 26.33 -10.62 3.13
C ALA A 230 25.46 -9.59 2.41
N LEU A 231 24.67 -8.83 3.16
CA LEU A 231 23.79 -7.79 2.60
C LEU A 231 24.62 -6.56 2.18
N THR A 232 25.13 -6.57 0.95
CA THR A 232 25.87 -5.45 0.35
C THR A 232 24.97 -4.61 -0.57
N VAL A 233 25.33 -3.36 -0.83
CA VAL A 233 24.57 -2.47 -1.73
C VAL A 233 24.40 -3.08 -3.14
N PRO A 234 25.44 -3.66 -3.77
CA PRO A 234 25.30 -4.32 -5.06
C PRO A 234 24.31 -5.49 -5.05
N GLU A 235 24.36 -6.33 -4.02
CA GLU A 235 23.44 -7.47 -3.89
C GLU A 235 21.98 -7.03 -3.70
N LEU A 236 21.75 -6.03 -2.84
CA LEU A 236 20.42 -5.46 -2.62
C LEU A 236 19.86 -4.84 -3.90
N THR A 237 20.69 -4.10 -4.63
CA THR A 237 20.30 -3.45 -5.88
C THR A 237 19.93 -4.50 -6.93
N GLN A 238 20.72 -5.57 -7.08
CA GLN A 238 20.39 -6.67 -8.00
C GLN A 238 19.11 -7.39 -7.59
N GLN A 239 18.91 -7.61 -6.28
CA GLN A 239 17.72 -8.26 -5.77
C GLN A 239 16.45 -7.42 -6.05
N GLN A 240 16.54 -6.09 -5.90
CA GLN A 240 15.42 -5.19 -6.11
C GLN A 240 14.85 -5.23 -7.53
N PHE A 241 15.70 -5.43 -8.55
CA PHE A 241 15.29 -5.52 -9.96
C PHE A 241 15.02 -6.95 -10.44
N ASP A 242 15.11 -7.95 -9.57
CA ASP A 242 14.74 -9.32 -9.92
C ASP A 242 13.21 -9.47 -9.92
N ALA A 243 12.68 -10.03 -11.00
CA ALA A 243 11.24 -10.24 -11.20
C ALA A 243 10.60 -11.03 -10.05
N LYS A 244 11.36 -11.93 -9.41
CA LYS A 244 10.89 -12.76 -8.30
C LYS A 244 10.64 -12.00 -7.00
N ASN A 245 11.13 -10.77 -6.88
CA ASN A 245 10.98 -9.94 -5.67
C ASN A 245 9.97 -8.81 -5.87
N MET A 246 9.33 -8.74 -7.03
CA MET A 246 8.23 -7.83 -7.29
C MET A 246 6.97 -8.33 -6.59
N MET A 247 6.26 -7.41 -5.94
CA MET A 247 5.00 -7.67 -5.24
C MET A 247 3.78 -7.60 -6.17
N CYS A 248 4.00 -7.56 -7.48
CA CYS A 248 2.97 -7.63 -8.51
C CYS A 248 3.32 -8.78 -9.46
N ALA A 249 2.34 -9.61 -9.87
CA ALA A 249 2.59 -10.78 -10.72
C ALA A 249 2.76 -10.37 -12.19
N ALA A 250 3.79 -9.59 -12.47
CA ALA A 250 4.20 -9.23 -13.82
C ALA A 250 5.72 -9.26 -13.93
N ASP A 251 6.22 -9.82 -15.04
CA ASP A 251 7.66 -9.82 -15.32
C ASP A 251 8.07 -8.45 -15.89
N PRO A 252 8.88 -7.66 -15.17
CA PRO A 252 9.32 -6.35 -15.66
C PRO A 252 10.13 -6.43 -16.96
N ARG A 253 10.69 -7.61 -17.31
CA ARG A 253 11.49 -7.81 -18.53
C ARG A 253 10.65 -7.81 -19.81
N HIS A 254 9.35 -8.04 -19.71
CA HIS A 254 8.44 -7.94 -20.86
C HIS A 254 8.05 -6.49 -21.17
N GLY A 255 8.42 -5.53 -20.33
CA GLY A 255 8.13 -4.12 -20.50
C GLY A 255 9.39 -3.25 -20.48
N ARG A 256 9.18 -1.95 -20.35
CA ARG A 256 10.24 -0.97 -20.09
C ARG A 256 9.83 -0.12 -18.90
N TYR A 257 10.79 0.19 -18.03
CA TYR A 257 10.57 1.14 -16.95
C TYR A 257 10.48 2.56 -17.52
N LEU A 258 9.37 3.25 -17.25
CA LEU A 258 9.24 4.68 -17.56
C LEU A 258 10.02 5.51 -16.54
N THR A 259 9.86 5.17 -15.26
CA THR A 259 10.48 5.80 -14.11
C THR A 259 10.76 4.71 -13.06
N ALA A 260 11.73 4.95 -12.17
CA ALA A 260 12.04 4.05 -11.07
C ALA A 260 12.59 4.85 -9.89
N ALA A 261 12.21 4.46 -8.67
CA ALA A 261 12.78 4.98 -7.43
C ALA A 261 13.17 3.82 -6.52
N CYS A 262 14.34 3.93 -5.90
CA CYS A 262 14.82 2.95 -4.93
C CYS A 262 15.09 3.64 -3.60
N MET A 263 14.41 3.18 -2.55
CA MET A 263 14.52 3.73 -1.20
C MET A 263 15.46 2.86 -0.37
N PHE A 264 16.72 3.26 -0.27
CA PHE A 264 17.71 2.55 0.53
C PHE A 264 17.65 2.97 2.00
N ARG A 265 17.82 2.00 2.91
CA ARG A 265 17.77 2.21 4.36
C ARG A 265 19.01 1.66 5.05
N GLY A 266 19.60 2.45 5.94
CA GLY A 266 20.79 2.07 6.69
C GLY A 266 21.97 3.00 6.44
N ARG A 267 23.11 2.72 7.09
CA ARG A 267 24.36 3.46 6.87
C ARG A 267 25.04 2.88 5.63
N MET A 268 25.13 3.67 4.58
CA MET A 268 25.78 3.28 3.32
C MET A 268 26.43 4.48 2.66
N SER A 269 27.35 4.21 1.73
CA SER A 269 27.96 5.22 0.90
C SER A 269 26.99 5.62 -0.22
N THR A 270 26.62 6.89 -0.31
CA THR A 270 25.77 7.41 -1.39
C THR A 270 26.42 7.18 -2.76
N LYS A 271 27.75 7.33 -2.84
CA LYS A 271 28.53 7.06 -4.05
C LYS A 271 28.36 5.62 -4.55
N GLU A 272 28.40 4.65 -3.63
CA GLU A 272 28.25 3.23 -4.00
C GLU A 272 26.84 2.95 -4.54
N VAL A 273 25.81 3.55 -3.92
CA VAL A 273 24.42 3.43 -4.39
C VAL A 273 24.28 4.02 -5.79
N ASP A 274 24.81 5.22 -6.04
CA ASP A 274 24.72 5.89 -7.34
C ASP A 274 25.42 5.07 -8.44
N GLU A 275 26.62 4.53 -8.16
CA GLU A 275 27.35 3.66 -9.08
C GLU A 275 26.57 2.37 -9.40
N GLN A 276 25.95 1.73 -8.41
CA GLN A 276 25.15 0.52 -8.64
C GLN A 276 23.87 0.80 -9.42
N MET A 277 23.18 1.91 -9.15
CA MET A 277 22.00 2.32 -9.90
C MET A 277 22.34 2.64 -11.36
N LEU A 278 23.45 3.33 -11.62
CA LEU A 278 23.94 3.58 -12.98
C LEU A 278 24.31 2.27 -13.70
N ASN A 279 24.94 1.32 -13.00
CA ASN A 279 25.25 0.01 -13.57
C ASN A 279 24.00 -0.77 -13.97
N VAL A 280 22.93 -0.70 -13.18
CA VAL A 280 21.65 -1.33 -13.53
C VAL A 280 21.00 -0.64 -14.74
N GLN A 281 21.05 0.69 -14.81
CA GLN A 281 20.56 1.44 -15.97
C GLN A 281 21.31 1.04 -17.24
N ASN A 282 22.64 0.99 -17.21
CA ASN A 282 23.46 0.60 -18.36
C ASN A 282 23.20 -0.83 -18.84
N LYS A 283 22.87 -1.75 -17.92
CA LYS A 283 22.53 -3.14 -18.29
C LYS A 283 21.16 -3.30 -18.95
N ASN A 284 20.23 -2.39 -18.68
CA ASN A 284 18.84 -2.46 -19.11
C ASN A 284 18.47 -1.38 -20.15
N SER A 285 19.44 -0.59 -20.61
CA SER A 285 19.28 0.41 -21.67
C SER A 285 19.34 -0.21 -23.07
#